data_AF-A0A8I1IXI9-F1
#
_entry.id   AF-A0A8I1IXI9-F1
#
_cell.length_a   1.000
_cell.length_b   1.000
_cell.length_c   1.000
_cell.angle_alpha   90.00
_cell.angle_beta   90.00
_cell.angle_gamma   90.00
#
_symmetry.space_group_name_H-M   'P 1'
#
loop_
_entity.id
_entity.type
_entity.pdbx_description
1 polymer ?
#
loop_
_entity_poly.entity_id
_entity_poly.type
_entity_poly.pdbx_seq_one_letter_code
_entity_poly.pdbx_strand_id
1 'polypeptide(L)'
;MDLDLQKYAVRTDLALEARELAERDQPVPLAGINENVEEDNGIKITRLDVLNEEGANRIGRVQGHYVTLEVPGLREGDTGLQQRVAIAFAKEMEHFIQKIGISNTAKVLVVGLGNWNVTPDSLGPLVVENLMVTRQFFELTPDQINPGYRDVSAIAPGVLGITGIESSEIVQGIVDRTKPELIIAIDALASRSLERVNTTIQVADIGIHPGSGIGNKRRGITKDIMGVPCIAIGVPTVCYASTIVNNVIELMKTHFTKEKASTKAILGMLDDISEPERLGLVREVLQPLGHDLIVTPKEIDEFIEDIANIIATGLNAALHEAVDPGNVAAYTH
;
A
#
# COMPACT_ATOMS: atom_id res chain seq x y z
N MET A 1 0.82 -14.94 -34.33
CA MET A 1 1.39 -13.71 -33.74
C MET A 1 1.09 -13.84 -32.27
N ASP A 2 2.05 -14.23 -31.45
CA ASP A 2 1.81 -14.39 -30.02
C ASP A 2 1.47 -13.01 -29.44
N LEU A 3 0.26 -12.88 -28.90
CA LEU A 3 -0.21 -11.62 -28.33
C LEU A 3 0.52 -11.39 -26.99
N ASP A 4 1.18 -10.25 -26.84
CA ASP A 4 1.68 -9.81 -25.53
C ASP A 4 0.50 -9.36 -24.64
N LEU A 5 0.05 -10.29 -23.80
CA LEU A 5 -1.05 -10.09 -22.84
C LEU A 5 -0.55 -9.70 -21.44
N GLN A 6 0.77 -9.60 -21.23
CA GLN A 6 1.35 -9.32 -19.91
C GLN A 6 0.92 -7.96 -19.33
N LYS A 7 0.55 -7.02 -20.21
CA LYS A 7 0.08 -5.67 -19.82
C LYS A 7 -1.33 -5.65 -19.24
N TYR A 8 -2.13 -6.68 -19.50
CA TYR A 8 -3.52 -6.80 -19.05
C TYR A 8 -3.71 -7.91 -18.01
N ALA A 9 -2.65 -8.66 -17.70
CA ALA A 9 -2.64 -9.62 -16.61
C ALA A 9 -3.01 -8.92 -15.29
N VAL A 10 -3.81 -9.58 -14.46
CA VAL A 10 -4.27 -9.05 -13.17
C VAL A 10 -3.05 -8.80 -12.28
N ARG A 11 -2.84 -7.53 -11.93
CA ARG A 11 -1.75 -7.08 -11.04
C ARG A 11 -2.33 -6.60 -9.72
N THR A 12 -1.54 -6.77 -8.68
CA THR A 12 -1.81 -6.23 -7.35
C THR A 12 -0.49 -5.77 -6.75
N ASP A 13 -0.52 -4.77 -5.90
CA ASP A 13 0.61 -4.38 -5.04
C ASP A 13 0.45 -4.87 -3.59
N LEU A 14 -0.71 -5.43 -3.24
CA LEU A 14 -0.98 -5.99 -1.91
C LEU A 14 -0.41 -7.41 -1.76
N ALA A 15 0.24 -7.67 -0.63
CA ALA A 15 0.78 -8.97 -0.26
C ALA A 15 -0.33 -9.95 0.12
N LEU A 16 -1.34 -9.48 0.86
CA LEU A 16 -2.51 -10.30 1.24
C LEU A 16 -3.25 -10.82 0.00
N GLU A 17 -3.48 -9.94 -0.98
CA GLU A 17 -4.04 -10.33 -2.27
C GLU A 17 -3.17 -11.36 -2.98
N ALA A 18 -1.86 -11.16 -3.03
CA ALA A 18 -0.94 -12.09 -3.69
C ALA A 18 -0.97 -13.48 -3.05
N ARG A 19 -1.06 -13.54 -1.72
CA ARG A 19 -1.24 -14.77 -0.94
C ARG A 19 -2.58 -15.46 -1.23
N GLU A 20 -3.68 -14.72 -1.33
CA GLU A 20 -5.02 -15.27 -1.66
C GLU A 20 -5.07 -15.89 -3.06
N LEU A 21 -4.33 -15.35 -4.05
CA LEU A 21 -4.22 -16.01 -5.37
C LEU A 21 -3.47 -17.33 -5.28
N ALA A 22 -2.32 -17.33 -4.60
CA ALA A 22 -1.49 -18.53 -4.48
C ALA A 22 -2.25 -19.68 -3.81
N GLU A 23 -3.13 -19.38 -2.85
CA GLU A 23 -3.98 -20.39 -2.19
C GLU A 23 -5.09 -20.94 -3.12
N ARG A 24 -5.69 -20.11 -3.99
CA ARG A 24 -6.70 -20.58 -4.96
C ARG A 24 -6.13 -21.65 -5.89
N ASP A 25 -4.86 -21.51 -6.28
CA ASP A 25 -4.18 -22.46 -7.16
C ASP A 25 -3.68 -23.71 -6.41
N GLN A 26 -3.35 -23.60 -5.11
CA GLN A 26 -2.88 -24.70 -4.26
C GLN A 26 -3.36 -24.57 -2.80
N PRO A 27 -4.43 -25.28 -2.37
CA PRO A 27 -5.05 -25.14 -1.04
C PRO A 27 -4.27 -25.84 0.10
N VAL A 28 -2.95 -25.94 0.02
CA VAL A 28 -2.08 -26.53 1.04
C VAL A 28 -1.50 -25.39 1.90
N PRO A 29 -1.31 -25.56 3.24
CA PRO A 29 -0.61 -24.56 4.04
C PRO A 29 0.69 -24.14 3.35
N LEU A 30 0.80 -22.85 3.04
CA LEU A 30 1.90 -22.34 2.24
C LEU A 30 3.19 -22.45 3.06
N ALA A 31 4.01 -23.46 2.76
CA ALA A 31 5.32 -23.63 3.39
C ALA A 31 6.14 -22.33 3.24
N GLY A 32 6.74 -21.88 4.34
CA GLY A 32 7.52 -20.64 4.37
C GLY A 32 6.71 -19.36 4.60
N ILE A 33 5.42 -19.46 4.92
CA ILE A 33 4.56 -18.32 5.25
C ILE A 33 3.89 -18.57 6.60
N ASN A 34 3.95 -17.58 7.49
CA ASN A 34 3.20 -17.58 8.75
C ASN A 34 2.17 -16.45 8.73
N GLU A 35 0.94 -16.75 9.10
CA GLU A 35 -0.18 -15.82 9.06
C GLU A 35 -0.87 -15.78 10.42
N ASN A 36 -1.17 -14.57 10.89
CA ASN A 36 -1.97 -14.31 12.06
C ASN A 36 -3.04 -13.28 11.72
N VAL A 37 -4.30 -13.57 12.05
CA VAL A 37 -5.42 -12.67 11.81
C VAL A 37 -6.06 -12.33 13.15
N GLU A 38 -6.27 -11.04 13.36
CA GLU A 38 -6.99 -10.48 14.50
C GLU A 38 -8.10 -9.58 13.96
N GLU A 39 -9.28 -9.63 14.58
CA GLU A 39 -10.39 -8.77 14.20
C GLU A 39 -11.00 -8.18 15.46
N ASP A 40 -11.03 -6.85 15.53
CA ASP A 40 -11.62 -6.12 16.64
C ASP A 40 -12.30 -4.85 16.15
N ASN A 41 -13.50 -4.57 16.65
CA ASN A 41 -14.23 -3.32 16.41
C ASN A 41 -14.32 -2.86 14.94
N GLY A 42 -14.47 -3.81 14.01
CA GLY A 42 -14.58 -3.55 12.56
C GLY A 42 -13.23 -3.32 11.85
N ILE A 43 -12.12 -3.60 12.52
CA ILE A 43 -10.76 -3.54 11.99
C ILE A 43 -10.20 -4.97 11.96
N LYS A 44 -9.94 -5.48 10.76
CA LYS A 44 -9.28 -6.78 10.58
C LYS A 44 -7.81 -6.56 10.28
N ILE A 45 -6.94 -7.06 11.15
CA ILE A 45 -5.49 -6.97 11.03
C ILE A 45 -4.96 -8.35 10.64
N THR A 46 -4.32 -8.43 9.47
CA THR A 46 -3.62 -9.63 9.01
C THR A 46 -2.12 -9.39 9.03
N ARG A 47 -1.39 -10.17 9.83
CA ARG A 47 0.06 -10.15 9.94
C ARG A 47 0.63 -11.35 9.21
N LEU A 48 1.45 -11.10 8.20
CA LEU A 48 1.99 -12.11 7.29
C LEU A 48 3.52 -12.04 7.32
N ASP A 49 4.16 -13.13 7.74
CA ASP A 49 5.61 -13.28 7.71
C ASP A 49 6.01 -14.22 6.58
N VAL A 50 6.72 -13.69 5.59
CA VAL A 50 7.33 -14.48 4.51
C VAL A 50 8.73 -14.86 4.99
N LEU A 51 8.93 -16.14 5.29
CA LEU A 51 10.09 -16.62 6.05
C LEU A 51 11.26 -17.07 5.17
N ASN A 52 11.02 -17.44 3.91
CA ASN A 52 12.03 -17.97 3.02
C ASN A 52 11.71 -17.73 1.52
N GLU A 53 12.67 -18.06 0.65
CA GLU A 53 12.56 -17.92 -0.80
C GLU A 53 11.42 -18.75 -1.41
N GLU A 54 11.10 -19.92 -0.83
CA GLU A 54 9.99 -20.75 -1.33
C GLU A 54 8.65 -20.02 -1.13
N GLY A 55 8.42 -19.48 0.07
CA GLY A 55 7.26 -18.65 0.38
C GLY A 55 7.19 -17.42 -0.52
N ALA A 56 8.32 -16.71 -0.67
CA ALA A 56 8.45 -15.53 -1.53
C ALA A 56 8.07 -15.83 -2.99
N ASN A 57 8.60 -16.91 -3.56
CA ASN A 57 8.31 -17.32 -4.94
C ASN A 57 6.85 -17.76 -5.12
N ARG A 58 6.26 -18.44 -4.13
CA ARG A 58 4.85 -18.89 -4.19
C ARG A 58 3.86 -17.74 -4.27
N ILE A 59 4.07 -16.68 -3.47
CA ILE A 59 3.16 -15.53 -3.46
C ILE A 59 3.63 -14.39 -4.38
N GLY A 60 4.81 -14.51 -4.98
CA GLY A 60 5.39 -13.45 -5.83
C GLY A 60 5.72 -12.17 -5.05
N ARG A 61 6.14 -12.30 -3.78
CA ARG A 61 6.53 -11.17 -2.91
C ARG A 61 7.88 -11.43 -2.28
N VAL A 62 8.58 -10.35 -1.92
CA VAL A 62 9.90 -10.45 -1.29
C VAL A 62 9.77 -11.00 0.13
N GLN A 63 10.80 -11.69 0.61
CA GLN A 63 10.88 -12.11 2.00
C GLN A 63 10.82 -10.88 2.93
N GLY A 64 9.98 -10.94 3.96
CA GLY A 64 9.79 -9.83 4.89
C GLY A 64 8.51 -9.98 5.71
N HIS A 65 8.23 -8.94 6.47
CA HIS A 65 7.07 -8.80 7.32
C HIS A 65 6.05 -7.90 6.66
N TYR A 66 4.78 -8.28 6.73
CA TYR A 66 3.67 -7.51 6.18
C TYR A 66 2.56 -7.43 7.22
N VAL A 67 1.95 -6.26 7.34
CA VAL A 67 0.74 -6.05 8.14
C VAL A 67 -0.28 -5.40 7.24
N THR A 68 -1.50 -5.93 7.20
CA THR A 68 -2.61 -5.38 6.41
C THR A 68 -3.79 -5.12 7.33
N LEU A 69 -4.24 -3.87 7.39
CA LEU A 69 -5.46 -3.47 8.08
C LEU A 69 -6.56 -3.37 7.02
N GLU A 70 -7.58 -4.21 7.11
CA GLU A 70 -8.80 -4.14 6.29
C GLU A 70 -9.94 -3.55 7.14
N VAL A 71 -10.48 -2.43 6.71
CA VAL A 71 -11.50 -1.66 7.43
C VAL A 71 -12.57 -1.16 6.45
N PRO A 72 -13.53 -2.01 6.04
CA PRO A 72 -14.56 -1.64 5.07
C PRO A 72 -15.37 -0.39 5.44
N GLY A 73 -15.59 -0.17 6.75
CA GLY A 73 -16.34 0.98 7.27
C GLY A 73 -15.66 2.35 7.07
N LEU A 74 -14.39 2.40 6.65
CA LEU A 74 -13.73 3.69 6.32
C LEU A 74 -14.44 4.46 5.22
N ARG A 75 -15.22 3.78 4.37
CA ARG A 75 -16.02 4.40 3.31
C ARG A 75 -17.14 5.29 3.83
N GLU A 76 -17.55 5.10 5.07
CA GLU A 76 -18.70 5.78 5.66
C GLU A 76 -18.31 7.12 6.29
N GLY A 77 -17.01 7.45 6.36
CA GLY A 77 -16.53 8.71 6.95
C GLY A 77 -16.74 8.82 8.46
N ASP A 78 -16.87 7.69 9.18
CA ASP A 78 -17.06 7.70 10.63
C ASP A 78 -15.77 8.13 11.35
N THR A 79 -15.73 9.37 11.84
CA THR A 79 -14.56 9.94 12.53
C THR A 79 -14.13 9.12 13.75
N GLY A 80 -15.06 8.50 14.45
CA GLY A 80 -14.76 7.60 15.56
C GLY A 80 -13.99 6.36 15.12
N LEU A 81 -14.37 5.75 14.00
CA LEU A 81 -13.66 4.63 13.38
C LEU A 81 -12.30 5.06 12.88
N GLN A 82 -12.20 6.20 12.19
CA GLN A 82 -10.91 6.74 11.74
C GLN A 82 -9.92 6.88 12.89
N GLN A 83 -10.35 7.41 14.04
CA GLN A 83 -9.51 7.49 15.24
C GLN A 83 -9.09 6.11 15.76
N ARG A 84 -10.02 5.12 15.79
CA ARG A 84 -9.68 3.74 16.19
C ARG A 84 -8.67 3.11 15.23
N VAL A 85 -8.80 3.36 13.92
CA VAL A 85 -7.85 2.89 12.92
C VAL A 85 -6.49 3.53 13.11
N ALA A 86 -6.41 4.84 13.38
CA ALA A 86 -5.15 5.52 13.65
C ALA A 86 -4.44 4.92 14.88
N ILE A 87 -5.19 4.58 15.94
CA ILE A 87 -4.66 3.92 17.15
C ILE A 87 -4.17 2.50 16.83
N ALA A 88 -4.95 1.71 16.10
CA ALA A 88 -4.58 0.35 15.71
C ALA A 88 -3.32 0.38 14.82
N PHE A 89 -3.29 1.28 13.84
CA PHE A 89 -2.16 1.51 12.96
C PHE A 89 -0.91 1.94 13.73
N ALA A 90 -1.02 2.86 14.70
CA ALA A 90 0.11 3.28 15.53
C ALA A 90 0.73 2.11 16.29
N LYS A 91 -0.11 1.27 16.92
CA LYS A 91 0.34 0.07 17.65
C LYS A 91 1.05 -0.92 16.73
N GLU A 92 0.50 -1.17 15.54
CA GLU A 92 1.16 -2.05 14.57
C GLU A 92 2.50 -1.45 14.11
N MET A 93 2.56 -0.15 13.84
CA MET A 93 3.80 0.54 13.46
C MET A 93 4.87 0.47 14.55
N GLU A 94 4.52 0.69 15.82
CA GLU A 94 5.45 0.55 16.95
C GLU A 94 6.00 -0.88 17.03
N HIS A 95 5.12 -1.88 16.98
CA HIS A 95 5.51 -3.28 16.99
C HIS A 95 6.43 -3.61 15.80
N PHE A 96 6.11 -3.06 14.63
CA PHE A 96 6.86 -3.27 13.40
C PHE A 96 8.28 -2.69 13.49
N ILE A 97 8.42 -1.44 13.96
CA ILE A 97 9.70 -0.75 14.19
C ILE A 97 10.56 -1.52 15.21
N GLN A 98 9.96 -2.01 16.29
CA GLN A 98 10.65 -2.83 17.29
C GLN A 98 11.10 -4.17 16.72
N LYS A 99 10.25 -4.83 15.92
CA LYS A 99 10.54 -6.14 15.29
C LYS A 99 11.75 -6.07 14.37
N ILE A 100 11.93 -4.97 13.63
CA ILE A 100 13.09 -4.74 12.76
C ILE A 100 14.34 -4.20 13.49
N GLY A 101 14.25 -3.98 14.81
CA GLY A 101 15.38 -3.62 15.66
C GLY A 101 15.80 -2.14 15.60
N ILE A 102 14.88 -1.23 15.26
CA ILE A 102 15.15 0.21 15.23
C ILE A 102 14.96 0.82 16.64
N SER A 103 15.91 1.65 17.07
CA SER A 103 15.85 2.36 18.35
C SER A 103 14.72 3.39 18.39
N ASN A 104 14.15 3.63 19.57
CA ASN A 104 13.16 4.69 19.77
C ASN A 104 13.73 6.11 19.56
N THR A 105 15.07 6.24 19.56
CA THR A 105 15.79 7.50 19.31
C THR A 105 16.37 7.60 17.90
N ALA A 106 16.10 6.62 17.03
CA ALA A 106 16.67 6.55 15.70
C ALA A 106 16.22 7.73 14.82
N LYS A 107 17.11 8.21 13.95
CA LYS A 107 16.76 9.24 12.96
C LYS A 107 15.87 8.67 11.87
N VAL A 108 14.68 9.25 11.68
CA VAL A 108 13.70 8.77 10.70
C VAL A 108 13.56 9.77 9.56
N LEU A 109 13.57 9.24 8.33
CA LEU A 109 13.18 9.98 7.13
C LEU A 109 11.86 9.42 6.59
N VAL A 110 10.80 10.22 6.66
CA VAL A 110 9.52 9.91 6.03
C VAL A 110 9.51 10.45 4.60
N VAL A 111 9.14 9.61 3.65
CA VAL A 111 9.11 9.94 2.22
C VAL A 111 7.70 9.75 1.70
N GLY A 112 7.03 10.85 1.35
CA GLY A 112 5.73 10.84 0.71
C GLY A 112 5.87 10.73 -0.81
N LEU A 113 5.69 9.53 -1.36
CA LEU A 113 5.72 9.29 -2.79
C LEU A 113 4.38 9.63 -3.45
N GLY A 114 4.47 10.01 -4.72
CA GLY A 114 3.31 10.30 -5.56
C GLY A 114 3.30 11.72 -6.12
N ASN A 115 2.30 11.99 -6.95
CA ASN A 115 2.12 13.25 -7.64
C ASN A 115 0.93 14.03 -7.05
N TRP A 116 1.22 15.16 -6.41
CA TRP A 116 0.19 16.06 -5.86
C TRP A 116 -0.83 16.58 -6.88
N ASN A 117 -0.53 16.53 -8.18
CA ASN A 117 -1.47 16.92 -9.24
C ASN A 117 -2.44 15.80 -9.66
N VAL A 118 -2.28 14.59 -9.12
CA VAL A 118 -3.12 13.43 -9.43
C VAL A 118 -3.72 12.95 -8.11
N THR A 119 -4.99 13.27 -7.86
CA THR A 119 -5.68 13.01 -6.58
C THR A 119 -5.51 11.58 -6.03
N PRO A 120 -5.73 10.49 -6.79
CA PRO A 120 -5.51 9.14 -6.25
C PRO A 120 -4.04 8.82 -5.93
N ASP A 121 -3.09 9.62 -6.42
CA ASP A 121 -1.64 9.47 -6.26
C ASP A 121 -1.06 10.54 -5.31
N SER A 122 -1.89 11.37 -4.66
CA SER A 122 -1.43 12.45 -3.79
C SER A 122 -1.32 12.04 -2.32
N LEU A 123 -1.56 10.77 -1.99
CA LEU A 123 -1.55 10.26 -0.61
C LEU A 123 -0.24 10.55 0.13
N GLY A 124 0.91 10.18 -0.44
CA GLY A 124 2.20 10.38 0.21
C GLY A 124 2.48 11.85 0.53
N PRO A 125 2.35 12.78 -0.43
CA PRO A 125 2.44 14.22 -0.18
C PRO A 125 1.52 14.70 0.95
N LEU A 126 0.26 14.27 0.98
CA LEU A 126 -0.71 14.68 2.01
C LEU A 126 -0.39 14.12 3.40
N VAL A 127 0.15 12.90 3.48
CA VAL A 127 0.62 12.38 4.78
C VAL A 127 1.81 13.18 5.29
N VAL A 128 2.75 13.55 4.41
CA VAL A 128 3.92 14.37 4.78
C VAL A 128 3.50 15.76 5.27
N GLU A 129 2.48 16.35 4.67
CA GLU A 129 1.94 17.66 5.07
C GLU A 129 1.40 17.66 6.51
N ASN A 130 0.82 16.54 6.95
CA ASN A 130 0.22 16.38 8.27
C ASN A 130 1.16 15.74 9.32
N LEU A 131 2.42 15.48 8.96
CA LEU A 131 3.39 14.83 9.83
C LEU A 131 4.08 15.85 10.77
N MET A 132 4.25 15.49 12.03
CA MET A 132 5.04 16.28 12.97
C MET A 132 6.54 16.13 12.70
N VAL A 133 7.11 17.08 11.96
CA VAL A 133 8.55 17.12 11.66
C VAL A 133 9.32 17.78 12.80
N THR A 134 10.35 17.11 13.31
CA THR A 134 11.09 17.52 14.52
C THR A 134 12.58 17.73 14.31
N ARG A 135 13.16 17.24 13.21
CA ARG A 135 14.61 17.26 12.96
C ARG A 135 15.25 18.64 13.16
N GLN A 136 14.59 19.71 12.73
CA GLN A 136 15.09 21.08 12.87
C GLN A 136 15.37 21.47 14.34
N PHE A 137 14.60 20.95 15.29
CA PHE A 137 14.83 21.21 16.71
C PHE A 137 16.04 20.45 17.23
N PHE A 138 16.26 19.21 16.77
CA PHE A 138 17.46 18.42 17.11
C PHE A 138 18.74 19.06 16.58
N GLU A 139 18.67 19.71 15.41
CA GLU A 139 19.83 20.37 14.79
C GLU A 139 20.09 21.78 15.35
N LEU A 140 19.04 22.54 15.69
CA LEU A 140 19.17 23.96 16.05
C LEU A 140 19.07 24.22 17.56
N THR A 141 18.26 23.46 18.28
CA THR A 141 17.91 23.70 19.70
C THR A 141 17.80 22.39 20.50
N PRO A 142 18.85 21.55 20.55
CA PRO A 142 18.78 20.23 21.18
C PRO A 142 18.45 20.30 22.67
N ASP A 143 18.86 21.37 23.37
CA ASP A 143 18.62 21.53 24.81
C ASP A 143 17.14 21.85 25.17
N GLN A 144 16.30 22.15 24.18
CA GLN A 144 14.88 22.50 24.38
C GLN A 144 13.92 21.35 24.06
N ILE A 145 14.45 20.19 23.68
CA ILE A 145 13.64 19.04 23.30
C ILE A 145 13.21 18.30 24.56
N ASN A 146 11.90 18.20 24.75
CA ASN A 146 11.34 17.38 25.81
C ASN A 146 11.57 15.88 25.49
N PRO A 147 11.67 15.02 26.52
CA PRO A 147 11.70 13.58 26.31
C PRO A 147 10.46 13.09 25.54
N GLY A 148 10.63 12.02 24.77
CA GLY A 148 9.54 11.38 24.02
C GLY A 148 9.35 11.87 22.59
N TYR A 149 10.13 12.85 22.12
CA TYR A 149 10.19 13.19 20.69
C TYR A 149 11.34 12.44 20.01
N ARG A 150 11.08 11.86 18.83
CA ARG A 150 12.10 11.30 17.94
C ARG A 150 12.57 12.33 16.91
N ASP A 151 13.80 12.19 16.41
CA ASP A 151 14.34 12.99 15.29
C ASP A 151 13.72 12.51 13.97
N VAL A 152 12.70 13.24 13.50
CA VAL A 152 11.92 12.91 12.31
C VAL A 152 12.07 14.04 11.28
N SER A 153 12.44 13.64 10.07
CA SER A 153 12.45 14.49 8.88
C SER A 153 11.48 13.94 7.85
N ALA A 154 10.92 14.81 7.00
CA ALA A 154 9.99 14.39 5.96
C ALA A 154 10.24 15.11 4.63
N ILE A 155 9.91 14.45 3.52
CA ILE A 155 10.01 15.01 2.18
C ILE A 155 8.98 14.38 1.23
N ALA A 156 8.40 15.19 0.35
CA ALA A 156 7.67 14.74 -0.83
C ALA A 156 8.49 15.13 -2.08
N PRO A 157 9.26 14.20 -2.67
CA PRO A 157 10.26 14.54 -3.70
C PRO A 157 9.65 14.92 -5.06
N GLY A 158 8.34 14.75 -5.24
CA GLY A 158 7.66 14.85 -6.53
C GLY A 158 8.01 13.67 -7.46
N VAL A 159 7.51 13.75 -8.69
CA VAL A 159 7.68 12.71 -9.71
C VAL A 159 8.58 13.17 -10.86
N LEU A 160 9.20 12.21 -11.57
CA LEU A 160 10.09 12.45 -12.70
C LEU A 160 9.55 13.46 -13.72
N GLY A 161 8.25 13.40 -14.02
CA GLY A 161 7.62 14.29 -15.00
C GLY A 161 7.59 15.76 -14.60
N ILE A 162 7.81 16.07 -13.31
CA ILE A 162 7.81 17.43 -12.76
C ILE A 162 9.24 17.89 -12.51
N THR A 163 10.06 17.04 -11.90
CA THR A 163 11.39 17.41 -11.41
C THR A 163 12.51 17.12 -12.41
N GLY A 164 12.28 16.20 -13.36
CA GLY A 164 13.33 15.65 -14.21
C GLY A 164 14.31 14.71 -13.50
N ILE A 165 14.08 14.40 -12.22
CA ILE A 165 14.92 13.54 -11.37
C ILE A 165 14.03 12.42 -10.80
N GLU A 166 14.51 11.19 -10.84
CA GLU A 166 13.79 10.06 -10.23
C GLU A 166 13.68 10.26 -8.71
N SER A 167 12.51 9.96 -8.14
CA SER A 167 12.24 10.17 -6.71
C SER A 167 13.25 9.42 -5.83
N SER A 168 13.70 8.24 -6.25
CA SER A 168 14.73 7.47 -5.52
C SER A 168 16.12 8.11 -5.55
N GLU A 169 16.47 8.88 -6.60
CA GLU A 169 17.72 9.63 -6.62
C GLU A 169 17.70 10.80 -5.64
N ILE A 170 16.56 11.51 -5.57
CA ILE A 170 16.35 12.58 -4.59
C ILE A 170 16.47 12.02 -3.17
N VAL A 171 15.78 10.91 -2.90
CA VAL A 171 15.82 10.24 -1.59
C VAL A 171 17.23 9.77 -1.26
N GLN A 172 17.94 9.13 -2.19
CA GLN A 172 19.32 8.71 -1.98
C GLN A 172 20.23 9.89 -1.63
N GLY A 173 20.11 11.02 -2.33
CA GLY A 173 20.88 12.23 -2.03
C GLY A 173 20.61 12.77 -0.63
N ILE A 174 19.36 12.69 -0.15
CA ILE A 174 19.01 13.04 1.23
C ILE A 174 19.62 12.05 2.21
N VAL A 175 19.45 10.75 1.98
CA VAL A 175 20.00 9.67 2.82
C VAL A 175 21.52 9.80 2.98
N ASP A 176 22.22 10.09 1.88
CA ASP A 176 23.66 10.28 1.88
C ASP A 176 24.10 11.46 2.74
N ARG A 177 23.27 12.50 2.82
CA ARG A 177 23.57 13.73 3.57
C ARG A 177 23.11 13.70 5.01
N THR A 178 21.90 13.22 5.29
CA THR A 178 21.26 13.30 6.61
C THR A 178 21.49 12.05 7.45
N LYS A 179 21.88 10.93 6.81
CA LYS A 179 22.17 9.64 7.45
C LYS A 179 21.04 9.18 8.38
N PRO A 180 19.80 9.03 7.88
CA PRO A 180 18.73 8.45 8.67
C PRO A 180 19.04 6.98 8.97
N GLU A 181 18.48 6.47 10.05
CA GLU A 181 18.59 5.07 10.49
C GLU A 181 17.35 4.25 10.08
N LEU A 182 16.27 4.92 9.69
CA LEU A 182 15.06 4.32 9.14
C LEU A 182 14.46 5.23 8.07
N ILE A 183 14.01 4.64 6.97
CA ILE A 183 13.18 5.29 5.96
C ILE A 183 11.76 4.73 6.07
N ILE A 184 10.75 5.60 6.08
CA ILE A 184 9.34 5.22 5.96
C ILE A 184 8.81 5.83 4.66
N ALA A 185 8.60 5.02 3.64
CA ALA A 185 8.05 5.45 2.36
C ALA A 185 6.54 5.21 2.32
N ILE A 186 5.78 6.19 1.84
CA ILE A 186 4.32 6.18 1.82
C ILE A 186 3.89 6.36 0.37
N ASP A 187 3.08 5.45 -0.15
CA ASP A 187 2.70 5.43 -1.56
C ASP A 187 1.25 4.99 -1.77
N ALA A 188 0.67 5.44 -2.87
CA ALA A 188 -0.61 4.93 -3.35
C ALA A 188 -0.38 3.61 -4.10
N LEU A 189 -1.23 2.62 -3.83
CA LEU A 189 -1.15 1.28 -4.43
C LEU A 189 -2.32 1.02 -5.38
N ALA A 190 -2.18 0.00 -6.23
CA ALA A 190 -3.29 -0.58 -6.98
C ALA A 190 -3.78 -1.90 -6.34
N SER A 191 -5.10 -2.01 -6.17
CA SER A 191 -5.77 -3.22 -5.67
C SER A 191 -6.44 -4.00 -6.81
N ARG A 192 -6.54 -5.33 -6.66
CA ARG A 192 -7.41 -6.16 -7.50
C ARG A 192 -8.81 -6.33 -6.91
N SER A 193 -8.98 -6.07 -5.62
CA SER A 193 -10.29 -6.06 -4.98
C SER A 193 -10.83 -4.64 -4.94
N LEU A 194 -12.00 -4.46 -5.56
CA LEU A 194 -12.77 -3.22 -5.42
C LEU A 194 -13.15 -2.95 -3.97
N GLU A 195 -13.26 -3.98 -3.13
CA GLU A 195 -13.62 -3.83 -1.71
C GLU A 195 -12.47 -3.27 -0.87
N ARG A 196 -11.22 -3.41 -1.33
CA ARG A 196 -10.00 -2.96 -0.64
C ARG A 196 -9.57 -1.53 -1.02
N VAL A 197 -10.14 -0.98 -2.07
CA VAL A 197 -9.90 0.43 -2.45
C VAL A 197 -10.43 1.35 -1.34
N ASN A 198 -9.57 2.23 -0.85
CA ASN A 198 -9.81 3.21 0.23
C ASN A 198 -10.21 2.61 1.59
N THR A 199 -10.00 1.32 1.80
CA THR A 199 -10.40 0.61 3.03
C THR A 199 -9.27 -0.22 3.60
N THR A 200 -8.10 -0.20 2.98
CA THR A 200 -6.98 -1.07 3.32
C THR A 200 -5.70 -0.27 3.48
N ILE A 201 -4.95 -0.54 4.55
CA ILE A 201 -3.61 0.01 4.77
C ILE A 201 -2.65 -1.18 4.89
N GLN A 202 -1.60 -1.20 4.08
CA GLN A 202 -0.55 -2.22 4.14
C GLN A 202 0.77 -1.61 4.60
N VAL A 203 1.44 -2.27 5.54
CA VAL A 203 2.79 -1.95 6.01
C VAL A 203 3.71 -3.11 5.66
N ALA A 204 4.92 -2.83 5.19
CA ALA A 204 5.93 -3.85 4.91
C ALA A 204 7.38 -3.34 5.15
N ASP A 205 8.31 -4.20 5.54
CA ASP A 205 9.74 -3.84 5.78
C ASP A 205 10.65 -4.11 4.57
N ILE A 206 10.06 -4.47 3.44
CA ILE A 206 10.77 -4.75 2.20
C ILE A 206 11.12 -3.49 1.40
N GLY A 207 10.68 -2.31 1.88
CA GLY A 207 10.70 -1.07 1.12
C GLY A 207 9.69 -1.05 -0.02
N ILE A 208 9.87 -0.15 -0.99
CA ILE A 208 8.94 0.03 -2.10
C ILE A 208 9.63 0.21 -3.44
N HIS A 209 8.98 -0.24 -4.51
CA HIS A 209 9.38 0.03 -5.89
C HIS A 209 8.36 1.01 -6.51
N PRO A 210 8.67 2.32 -6.58
CA PRO A 210 7.73 3.31 -7.09
C PRO A 210 7.29 2.99 -8.53
N GLY A 211 5.99 2.98 -8.78
CA GLY A 211 5.43 2.77 -10.13
C GLY A 211 5.44 1.31 -10.62
N SER A 212 5.39 0.32 -9.71
CA SER A 212 5.20 -1.11 -10.02
C SER A 212 4.02 -1.38 -10.97
N GLY A 213 2.99 -0.52 -10.92
CA GLY A 213 1.83 -0.57 -11.80
C GLY A 213 2.10 -0.32 -13.29
N ILE A 214 3.22 0.31 -13.66
CA ILE A 214 3.52 0.70 -15.05
C ILE A 214 4.85 0.08 -15.51
N GLY A 215 5.03 -1.23 -15.30
CA GLY A 215 5.94 -2.07 -16.09
C GLY A 215 7.42 -1.63 -16.23
N ASN A 216 7.90 -0.67 -15.44
CA ASN A 216 9.23 -0.11 -15.56
C ASN A 216 10.03 -0.45 -14.31
N LYS A 217 11.24 -1.00 -14.49
CA LYS A 217 12.13 -1.38 -13.39
C LYS A 217 12.79 -0.12 -12.79
N ARG A 218 11.99 0.71 -12.12
CA ARG A 218 12.50 1.88 -11.41
C ARG A 218 13.28 1.43 -10.17
N ARG A 219 14.32 2.19 -9.85
CA ARG A 219 15.16 1.97 -8.68
C ARG A 219 14.30 2.25 -7.43
N GLY A 220 14.09 1.22 -6.61
CA GLY A 220 13.23 1.29 -5.43
C GLY A 220 13.85 2.03 -4.25
N ILE A 221 13.02 2.29 -3.23
CA ILE A 221 13.42 2.70 -1.90
C ILE A 221 13.42 1.42 -1.04
N THR A 222 14.53 0.68 -1.11
CA THR A 222 14.71 -0.58 -0.39
C THR A 222 16.01 -0.56 0.38
N LYS A 223 16.16 -1.45 1.37
CA LYS A 223 17.38 -1.57 2.17
C LYS A 223 18.63 -1.81 1.31
N ASP A 224 18.52 -2.62 0.27
CA ASP A 224 19.65 -2.94 -0.61
C ASP A 224 20.13 -1.73 -1.41
N ILE A 225 19.22 -0.80 -1.74
CA ILE A 225 19.53 0.40 -2.52
C ILE A 225 20.00 1.53 -1.61
N MET A 226 19.24 1.78 -0.53
CA MET A 226 19.44 2.91 0.37
C MET A 226 20.51 2.66 1.43
N GLY A 227 20.85 1.39 1.70
CA GLY A 227 21.75 0.99 2.79
C GLY A 227 21.16 1.15 4.19
N VAL A 228 19.88 1.51 4.30
CA VAL A 228 19.15 1.80 5.53
C VAL A 228 17.85 1.00 5.54
N PRO A 229 17.40 0.44 6.67
CA PRO A 229 16.08 -0.19 6.78
C PRO A 229 14.95 0.68 6.20
N CYS A 230 14.03 0.07 5.46
CA CYS A 230 12.96 0.78 4.76
C CYS A 230 11.61 0.13 5.11
N ILE A 231 10.69 0.89 5.68
CA ILE A 231 9.29 0.51 5.82
C ILE A 231 8.50 1.17 4.68
N ALA A 232 7.63 0.42 4.02
CA ALA A 232 6.66 0.92 3.06
C ALA A 232 5.25 0.88 3.66
N ILE A 233 4.52 1.99 3.53
CA ILE A 233 3.10 2.09 3.82
C ILE A 233 2.38 2.32 2.50
N GLY A 234 1.44 1.44 2.19
CA GLY A 234 0.70 1.48 0.94
C GLY A 234 -0.79 1.40 1.16
N VAL A 235 -1.54 2.26 0.47
CA VAL A 235 -3.01 2.24 0.50
C VAL A 235 -3.50 2.06 -0.92
N PRO A 236 -4.38 1.10 -1.19
CA PRO A 236 -4.96 1.00 -2.52
C PRO A 236 -5.97 2.11 -2.76
N THR A 237 -5.64 3.02 -3.67
CA THR A 237 -6.49 4.16 -4.04
C THR A 237 -7.19 3.93 -5.37
N VAL A 238 -6.69 2.96 -6.14
CA VAL A 238 -7.16 2.67 -7.49
C VAL A 238 -7.22 1.17 -7.77
N CYS A 239 -7.90 0.82 -8.85
CA CYS A 239 -7.87 -0.50 -9.46
C CYS A 239 -7.72 -0.37 -10.98
N TYR A 240 -7.33 -1.45 -11.65
CA TYR A 240 -7.29 -1.48 -13.10
C TYR A 240 -8.67 -1.77 -13.70
N ALA A 241 -8.96 -1.22 -14.88
CA ALA A 241 -10.18 -1.55 -15.60
C ALA A 241 -10.24 -3.03 -15.98
N SER A 242 -9.08 -3.62 -16.31
CA SER A 242 -8.96 -5.08 -16.52
C SER A 242 -9.46 -5.90 -15.33
N THR A 243 -9.17 -5.46 -14.10
CA THR A 243 -9.67 -6.07 -12.87
C THR A 243 -11.20 -6.04 -12.81
N ILE A 244 -11.83 -4.92 -13.15
CA ILE A 244 -13.30 -4.77 -13.13
C ILE A 244 -13.93 -5.73 -14.13
N VAL A 245 -13.42 -5.78 -15.36
CA VAL A 245 -13.94 -6.68 -16.40
C VAL A 245 -13.81 -8.14 -15.98
N ASN A 246 -12.68 -8.54 -15.40
CA ASN A 246 -12.47 -9.89 -14.90
C ASN A 246 -13.44 -10.26 -13.77
N ASN A 247 -13.68 -9.36 -12.82
CA ASN A 247 -14.64 -9.55 -11.73
C ASN A 247 -16.07 -9.75 -12.27
N VAL A 248 -16.47 -9.01 -13.31
CA VAL A 248 -17.79 -9.19 -13.95
C VAL A 248 -17.91 -10.59 -14.58
N ILE A 249 -16.86 -11.07 -15.25
CA ILE A 249 -16.85 -12.42 -15.83
C ILE A 249 -16.98 -13.50 -14.76
N GLU A 250 -16.27 -13.35 -13.62
CA GLU A 250 -16.36 -14.29 -12.49
C GLU A 250 -17.73 -14.26 -11.81
N LEU A 251 -18.33 -13.07 -11.66
CA LEU A 251 -19.69 -12.92 -11.13
C LEU A 251 -20.72 -13.59 -12.05
N MET A 252 -20.60 -13.43 -13.37
CA MET A 252 -21.46 -14.12 -14.34
C MET A 252 -21.34 -15.65 -14.20
N LYS A 253 -20.12 -16.21 -14.15
CA LYS A 253 -19.89 -17.65 -13.93
C LYS A 253 -20.59 -18.13 -12.65
N THR A 254 -20.38 -17.40 -11.55
CA THR A 254 -20.98 -17.75 -10.25
C THR A 254 -22.51 -17.70 -10.27
N HIS A 255 -23.08 -16.67 -10.89
CA HIS A 255 -24.53 -16.48 -10.97
C HIS A 255 -25.20 -17.57 -11.82
N PHE A 256 -24.65 -17.83 -13.01
CA PHE A 256 -25.18 -18.84 -13.92
C PHE A 256 -24.97 -20.28 -13.43
N THR A 257 -23.97 -20.54 -12.59
CA THR A 257 -23.78 -21.86 -11.96
C THR A 257 -24.87 -22.14 -10.89
N LYS A 258 -25.43 -21.09 -10.28
CA LYS A 258 -26.48 -21.22 -9.25
C LYS A 258 -27.88 -21.42 -9.85
N GLU A 259 -28.16 -20.91 -11.06
CA GLU A 259 -29.43 -21.10 -11.76
C GLU A 259 -29.44 -22.38 -12.62
N LYS A 260 -30.20 -23.41 -12.20
CA LYS A 260 -30.09 -24.79 -12.73
C LYS A 260 -30.93 -25.16 -13.96
N ALA A 261 -31.68 -24.26 -14.61
CA ALA A 261 -32.73 -24.71 -15.55
C ALA A 261 -32.53 -24.37 -17.05
N SER A 262 -31.94 -23.24 -17.45
CA SER A 262 -31.83 -22.89 -18.89
C SER A 262 -30.46 -22.38 -19.34
N THR A 263 -29.50 -22.21 -18.43
CA THR A 263 -28.25 -21.49 -18.71
C THR A 263 -27.09 -22.39 -19.10
N LYS A 264 -27.31 -23.71 -19.24
CA LYS A 264 -26.26 -24.70 -19.47
C LYS A 264 -25.41 -24.46 -20.73
N ALA A 265 -26.02 -23.90 -21.79
CA ALA A 265 -25.32 -23.58 -23.02
C ALA A 265 -24.43 -22.33 -22.90
N ILE A 266 -24.93 -21.29 -22.21
CA ILE A 266 -24.17 -20.05 -21.93
C ILE A 266 -23.06 -20.32 -20.90
N LEU A 267 -23.35 -21.15 -19.89
CA LEU A 267 -22.41 -21.58 -18.87
C LEU A 267 -21.25 -22.37 -19.48
N GLY A 268 -21.53 -23.33 -20.38
CA GLY A 268 -20.50 -24.08 -21.10
C GLY A 268 -19.57 -23.15 -21.89
N MET A 269 -20.12 -22.17 -22.61
CA MET A 269 -19.31 -21.20 -23.34
C MET A 269 -18.47 -20.30 -22.43
N LEU A 270 -18.94 -19.94 -21.23
CA LEU A 270 -18.19 -19.12 -20.27
C LEU A 270 -17.10 -19.91 -19.54
N ASP A 271 -17.36 -21.17 -19.19
CA ASP A 271 -16.38 -22.06 -18.58
C ASP A 271 -15.24 -22.39 -19.54
N ASP A 272 -15.53 -22.46 -20.84
CA ASP A 272 -14.54 -22.72 -21.90
C ASP A 272 -13.63 -21.53 -22.22
N ILE A 273 -13.98 -20.29 -21.80
CA ILE A 273 -13.11 -19.12 -22.01
C ILE A 273 -11.89 -19.23 -21.10
N SER A 274 -10.75 -19.47 -21.73
CA SER A 274 -9.44 -19.51 -21.09
C SER A 274 -8.98 -18.12 -20.64
N GLU A 275 -8.07 -18.06 -19.65
CA GLU A 275 -7.46 -16.79 -19.20
C GLU A 275 -6.89 -15.94 -20.36
N PRO A 276 -6.15 -16.50 -21.34
CA PRO A 276 -5.67 -15.73 -22.48
C PRO A 276 -6.78 -15.11 -23.35
N GLU A 277 -7.89 -15.81 -23.54
CA GLU A 277 -9.05 -15.30 -24.30
C GLU A 277 -9.75 -14.18 -23.53
N ARG A 278 -9.90 -14.34 -22.21
CA ARG A 278 -10.43 -13.30 -21.32
C ARG A 278 -9.58 -12.02 -21.41
N LEU A 279 -8.26 -12.15 -21.32
CA LEU A 279 -7.34 -11.02 -21.47
C LEU A 279 -7.36 -10.41 -22.87
N GLY A 280 -7.63 -11.22 -23.91
CA GLY A 280 -7.86 -10.76 -25.27
C GLY A 280 -9.06 -9.83 -25.38
N LEU A 281 -10.19 -10.21 -24.75
CA LEU A 281 -11.41 -9.38 -24.70
C LEU A 281 -11.18 -8.07 -23.95
N VAL A 282 -10.52 -8.14 -22.78
CA VAL A 282 -10.15 -6.94 -22.00
C VAL A 282 -9.32 -5.98 -22.85
N ARG A 283 -8.31 -6.51 -23.55
CA ARG A 283 -7.48 -5.73 -24.45
C ARG A 283 -8.29 -5.09 -25.57
N GLU A 284 -9.20 -5.82 -26.22
CA GLU A 284 -10.01 -5.30 -27.33
C GLU A 284 -10.88 -4.11 -26.88
N VAL A 285 -11.48 -4.21 -25.69
CA VAL A 285 -12.27 -3.13 -25.08
C VAL A 285 -11.40 -1.91 -24.76
N LEU A 286 -10.18 -2.12 -24.25
CA LEU A 286 -9.28 -1.04 -23.83
C LEU A 286 -8.37 -0.52 -24.96
N GLN A 287 -8.31 -1.22 -26.11
CA GLN A 287 -7.44 -0.88 -27.24
C GLN A 287 -7.63 0.55 -27.77
N PRO A 288 -8.85 1.14 -27.84
CA PRO A 288 -9.03 2.52 -28.29
C PRO A 288 -8.19 3.54 -27.49
N LEU A 289 -7.83 3.20 -26.25
CA LEU A 289 -7.06 4.05 -25.33
C LEU A 289 -5.57 3.69 -25.29
N GLY A 290 -5.17 2.57 -25.92
CA GLY A 290 -3.78 2.12 -26.05
C GLY A 290 -3.15 1.51 -24.79
N HIS A 291 -3.70 1.76 -23.61
CA HIS A 291 -3.20 1.29 -22.31
C HIS A 291 -4.34 0.85 -21.38
N ASP A 292 -4.01 0.06 -20.35
CA ASP A 292 -4.97 -0.24 -19.28
C ASP A 292 -5.33 1.05 -18.53
N LEU A 293 -6.60 1.17 -18.16
CA LEU A 293 -7.11 2.32 -17.44
C LEU A 293 -6.99 2.10 -15.95
N ILE A 294 -6.70 3.19 -15.24
CA ILE A 294 -6.82 3.25 -13.79
C ILE A 294 -8.20 3.79 -13.45
N VAL A 295 -8.90 3.12 -12.53
CA VAL A 295 -10.25 3.45 -12.08
C VAL A 295 -10.23 3.74 -10.60
N THR A 296 -10.87 4.84 -10.22
CA THR A 296 -10.97 5.33 -8.85
C THR A 296 -12.40 5.79 -8.56
N PRO A 297 -12.88 5.74 -7.31
CA PRO A 297 -14.12 6.40 -6.91
C PRO A 297 -14.12 7.88 -7.25
N LYS A 298 -15.33 8.44 -7.43
CA LYS A 298 -15.49 9.86 -7.76
C LYS A 298 -15.10 10.79 -6.60
N GLU A 299 -15.40 10.38 -5.38
CA GLU A 299 -15.14 11.08 -4.11
C GLU A 299 -13.75 10.72 -3.54
N ILE A 300 -12.79 10.43 -4.42
CA ILE A 300 -11.45 10.00 -4.02
C ILE A 300 -10.69 11.09 -3.25
N ASP A 301 -11.00 12.36 -3.51
CA ASP A 301 -10.47 13.51 -2.78
C ASP A 301 -10.70 13.39 -1.28
N GLU A 302 -11.95 13.21 -0.85
CA GLU A 302 -12.31 13.07 0.57
C GLU A 302 -11.65 11.84 1.21
N PHE A 303 -11.67 10.70 0.51
CA PHE A 303 -11.04 9.48 1.01
C PHE A 303 -9.53 9.58 1.18
N ILE A 304 -8.85 10.27 0.26
CA ILE A 304 -7.40 10.44 0.32
C ILE A 304 -7.03 11.37 1.48
N GLU A 305 -7.77 12.45 1.69
CA GLU A 305 -7.57 13.34 2.84
C GLU A 305 -7.77 12.60 4.17
N ASP A 306 -8.86 11.85 4.31
CA ASP A 306 -9.16 11.08 5.51
C ASP A 306 -8.08 10.03 5.81
N ILE A 307 -7.72 9.23 4.82
CA ILE A 307 -6.68 8.20 4.98
C ILE A 307 -5.33 8.85 5.28
N ALA A 308 -5.00 9.98 4.63
CA ALA A 308 -3.76 10.69 4.89
C ALA A 308 -3.69 11.14 6.36
N ASN A 309 -4.79 11.67 6.89
CA ASN A 309 -4.90 12.08 8.29
C ASN A 309 -4.78 10.89 9.25
N ILE A 310 -5.39 9.75 8.94
CA ILE A 310 -5.27 8.51 9.74
C ILE A 310 -3.81 8.06 9.82
N ILE A 311 -3.13 7.99 8.67
CA ILE A 311 -1.73 7.53 8.61
C ILE A 311 -0.82 8.54 9.30
N ALA A 312 -0.98 9.83 9.04
CA ALA A 312 -0.19 10.88 9.70
C ALA A 312 -0.37 10.85 11.22
N THR A 313 -1.62 10.75 11.69
CA THR A 313 -1.95 10.66 13.13
C THR A 313 -1.30 9.45 13.77
N GLY A 314 -1.44 8.28 13.16
CA GLY A 314 -0.88 7.06 13.70
C GLY A 314 0.65 7.00 13.60
N LEU A 315 1.26 7.60 12.56
CA LEU A 315 2.72 7.79 12.49
C LEU A 315 3.22 8.73 13.59
N ASN A 316 2.54 9.85 13.82
CA ASN A 316 2.91 10.79 14.87
C ASN A 316 2.89 10.10 16.25
N ALA A 317 1.84 9.32 16.55
CA ALA A 317 1.77 8.54 17.78
C ALA A 317 2.87 7.45 17.86
N ALA A 318 3.12 6.72 16.77
CA ALA A 318 4.11 5.63 16.78
C ALA A 318 5.57 6.11 16.83
N LEU A 319 5.85 7.31 16.31
CA LEU A 319 7.21 7.87 16.25
C LEU A 319 7.54 8.71 17.49
N HIS A 320 6.55 9.32 18.14
CA HIS A 320 6.76 10.22 19.27
C HIS A 320 5.99 9.73 20.49
N GLU A 321 6.70 9.19 21.49
CA GLU A 321 6.11 8.77 22.78
C GLU A 321 5.39 9.91 23.51
N ALA A 322 5.77 11.16 23.25
CA ALA A 322 5.11 12.35 23.82
C ALA A 322 3.76 12.67 23.17
N VAL A 323 3.45 12.04 22.03
CA VAL A 323 2.23 12.27 21.26
C VAL A 323 1.29 11.09 21.48
N ASP A 324 0.08 11.40 21.94
CA ASP A 324 -0.98 10.40 22.16
C ASP A 324 -2.20 10.71 21.30
N PRO A 325 -3.05 9.71 20.98
CA PRO A 325 -4.25 9.90 20.17
C PRO A 325 -5.26 10.95 20.67
N GLY A 326 -5.15 11.39 21.93
CA GLY A 326 -5.95 12.47 22.50
C GLY A 326 -5.35 13.87 22.30
N ASN A 327 -4.04 13.97 21.99
CA ASN A 327 -3.33 15.22 21.80
C ASN A 327 -2.80 15.45 20.37
N VAL A 328 -2.84 14.43 19.49
CA VAL A 328 -2.33 14.54 18.10
C VAL A 328 -2.98 15.69 17.33
N ALA A 329 -4.28 15.94 17.52
CA ALA A 329 -5.00 17.03 16.86
C ALA A 329 -4.45 18.43 17.18
N ALA A 330 -3.66 18.59 18.26
CA ALA A 330 -2.97 19.85 18.56
C ALA A 330 -1.68 20.05 17.76
N TYR A 331 -1.21 19.00 17.08
CA TYR A 331 0.08 18.95 16.38
C TYR A 331 -0.05 18.67 14.88
N THR A 332 -1.24 18.27 14.41
CA THR A 332 -1.59 18.16 12.99
C THR A 332 -2.26 19.46 12.51
N HIS A 333 -2.04 19.85 11.26
CA HIS A 333 -2.60 21.07 10.67
C HIS A 333 -3.97 20.84 10.04
#